data_AF-A0A7V9IEK6-F1
#
_entry.id   AF-A0A7V9IEK6-F1
#
_cell.length_a   1.000
_cell.length_b   1.000
_cell.length_c   1.000
_cell.angle_alpha   90.00
_cell.angle_beta   90.00
_cell.angle_gamma   90.00
#
_symmetry.space_group_name_H-M   'P 1'
#
loop_
_entity.id
_entity.type
_entity.pdbx_description
1 polymer ?
#
loop_
_entity_poly.entity_id
_entity_poly.type
_entity_poly.pdbx_seq_one_letter_code
_entity_poly.pdbx_strand_id
1 'polypeptide(L)'
;MDNTTRTEYRRIFLFDSLPEPLTPASEHIQLFDNYIHETRLRLRSIRYPQTKTWRRSLEKLQFTDGSGISICEVSAIELSEYEHAVFEPFEGTEIRKNRYESRHEGRAVALDIYLGKLWGLNRGRIDFASEMEMRAFRLPDYAAIDVSDDQFFYDGNLVNLTFADVQARVAEMLQAKEKAG
;
A
#
# COMPACT_ATOMS: atom_id res chain seq x y z
N MET A 1 25.16 12.31 -10.92
CA MET A 1 24.48 12.18 -9.61
C MET A 1 23.52 11.03 -9.77
N ASP A 2 23.83 9.89 -9.17
CA ASP A 2 22.93 8.73 -9.20
C ASP A 2 21.73 9.05 -8.31
N ASN A 3 20.61 9.38 -8.95
CA ASN A 3 19.35 9.60 -8.26
C ASN A 3 18.84 8.22 -7.82
N THR A 4 18.72 7.98 -6.52
CA THR A 4 18.18 6.71 -5.95
C THR A 4 16.66 6.57 -6.14
N THR A 5 16.08 7.44 -6.97
CA THR A 5 14.66 7.44 -7.30
C THR A 5 14.36 6.37 -8.34
N ARG A 6 13.38 5.52 -8.05
CA ARG A 6 12.89 4.48 -8.95
C ARG A 6 11.44 4.74 -9.31
N THR A 7 11.10 4.62 -10.58
CA THR A 7 9.72 4.57 -11.04
C THR A 7 9.14 3.17 -10.76
N GLU A 8 8.00 3.12 -10.09
CA GLU A 8 7.24 1.91 -9.83
C GLU A 8 5.92 1.94 -10.61
N TYR A 9 5.63 0.84 -11.30
CA TYR A 9 4.35 0.57 -11.96
C TYR A 9 3.61 -0.46 -11.14
N ARG A 10 2.35 -0.21 -10.79
CA ARG A 10 1.60 -1.11 -9.92
C ARG A 10 0.11 -1.14 -10.22
N ARG A 11 -0.49 -2.28 -9.92
CA ARG A 11 -1.94 -2.46 -9.87
C ARG A 11 -2.35 -2.61 -8.42
N ILE A 12 -3.42 -1.94 -8.04
CA ILE A 12 -3.94 -1.93 -6.68
C ILE A 12 -5.42 -2.28 -6.72
N PHE A 13 -5.82 -3.20 -5.86
CA PHE A 13 -7.20 -3.69 -5.82
C PHE A 13 -7.64 -3.97 -4.39
N LEU A 14 -8.95 -3.96 -4.18
CA LEU A 14 -9.59 -4.41 -2.95
C LEU A 14 -9.96 -5.89 -3.06
N PHE A 15 -9.94 -6.59 -1.94
CA PHE A 15 -10.34 -7.99 -1.84
C PHE A 15 -11.08 -8.24 -0.53
N ASP A 16 -11.94 -9.25 -0.46
CA ASP A 16 -12.80 -9.45 0.72
C ASP A 16 -12.08 -10.16 1.87
N SER A 17 -11.32 -11.21 1.55
CA SER A 17 -10.57 -12.01 2.52
C SER A 17 -9.28 -12.54 1.93
N LEU A 18 -8.33 -12.94 2.78
CA LEU A 18 -7.11 -13.61 2.33
C LEU A 18 -7.48 -14.80 1.42
N PRO A 19 -6.87 -14.93 0.23
CA PRO A 19 -7.11 -16.07 -0.64
C PRO A 19 -6.43 -17.31 -0.07
N GLU A 20 -7.04 -18.48 -0.27
CA GLU A 20 -6.42 -19.75 0.11
C GLU A 20 -5.06 -19.93 -0.60
N PRO A 21 -4.06 -20.55 0.08
CA PRO A 21 -4.10 -21.16 1.40
C PRO A 21 -3.71 -20.20 2.55
N LEU A 22 -3.67 -18.89 2.30
CA LEU A 22 -3.26 -17.92 3.32
C LEU A 22 -4.32 -17.81 4.41
N THR A 23 -3.85 -17.77 5.65
CA THR A 23 -4.67 -17.54 6.85
C THR A 23 -4.07 -16.39 7.65
N PRO A 24 -4.80 -15.80 8.61
CA PRO A 24 -4.23 -14.79 9.50
C PRO A 24 -2.95 -15.24 10.23
N ALA A 25 -2.77 -16.54 10.45
CA ALA A 25 -1.60 -17.13 11.09
C ALA A 25 -0.41 -17.40 10.15
N SER A 26 -0.61 -17.26 8.83
CA SER A 26 0.45 -17.44 7.84
C SER A 26 1.57 -16.41 8.03
N GLU A 27 2.76 -16.72 7.51
CA GLU A 27 3.90 -15.81 7.53
C GLU A 27 3.54 -14.47 6.87
N HIS A 28 3.91 -13.39 7.56
CA HIS A 28 3.66 -12.01 7.14
C HIS A 28 4.68 -11.09 7.80
N ILE A 29 4.83 -9.90 7.23
CA ILE A 29 5.53 -8.78 7.87
C ILE A 29 4.52 -7.77 8.42
N GLN A 30 4.92 -6.99 9.41
CA GLN A 30 4.11 -5.90 9.95
C GLN A 30 4.71 -4.57 9.50
N LEU A 31 3.89 -3.71 8.91
CA LEU A 31 4.28 -2.39 8.46
C LEU A 31 3.65 -1.32 9.35
N PHE A 32 4.47 -0.34 9.67
CA PHE A 32 4.16 0.85 10.45
C PHE A 32 4.61 2.05 9.60
N ASP A 33 3.64 2.70 8.94
CA ASP A 33 3.88 3.80 8.03
C ASP A 33 3.45 5.12 8.68
N ASN A 34 4.40 5.89 9.20
CA ASN A 34 4.20 7.19 9.82
C ASN A 34 4.34 8.30 8.79
N TYR A 35 3.23 8.98 8.47
CA TYR A 35 3.22 10.07 7.49
C TYR A 35 3.60 11.39 8.18
N ILE A 36 4.66 12.02 7.68
CA ILE A 36 5.11 13.31 8.21
C ILE A 36 4.16 14.39 7.69
N HIS A 37 3.52 15.08 8.63
CA HIS A 37 2.48 16.08 8.38
C HIS A 37 2.91 17.12 7.32
N GLU A 38 1.99 17.45 6.40
CA GLU A 38 2.21 18.43 5.32
C GLU A 38 3.40 18.12 4.37
N THR A 39 3.83 16.87 4.32
CA THR A 39 4.88 16.42 3.38
C THR A 39 4.44 15.20 2.58
N ARG A 40 5.30 14.76 1.65
CA ARG A 40 5.19 13.47 0.95
C ARG A 40 6.10 12.40 1.56
N LEU A 41 6.67 12.68 2.73
CA LEU A 41 7.58 11.79 3.42
C LEU A 41 6.81 10.89 4.36
N ARG A 42 7.27 9.64 4.44
CA ARG A 42 6.89 8.74 5.52
C ARG A 42 8.11 8.10 6.15
N LEU A 43 8.07 7.95 7.46
CA LEU A 43 8.95 7.06 8.20
C LEU A 43 8.29 5.69 8.22
N ARG A 44 8.96 4.68 7.66
CA ARG A 44 8.48 3.30 7.65
C ARG A 44 9.31 2.45 8.59
N SER A 45 8.61 1.70 9.44
CA SER A 45 9.16 0.58 10.18
C SER A 45 8.54 -0.72 9.68
N ILE A 46 9.38 -1.72 9.37
CA ILE A 46 8.97 -3.07 9.00
C ILE A 46 9.46 -4.02 10.09
N ARG A 47 8.54 -4.73 10.72
CA ARG A 47 8.85 -5.81 11.66
C ARG A 47 8.68 -7.16 10.98
N TYR A 48 9.66 -8.03 11.18
CA TYR A 48 9.61 -9.45 10.81
C TYR A 48 9.33 -10.27 12.07
N PRO A 49 8.08 -10.74 12.30
CA PRO A 49 7.71 -11.43 13.54
C PRO A 49 8.56 -12.67 13.86
N GLN A 50 8.95 -13.43 12.84
CA GLN A 50 9.66 -14.70 12.93
C GLN A 50 11.07 -14.51 13.50
N THR A 51 11.78 -13.51 13.01
CA THR A 51 13.17 -13.18 13.41
C THR A 51 13.23 -12.11 14.50
N LYS A 52 12.10 -11.42 14.77
CA LYS A 52 12.00 -10.25 15.65
C LYS A 52 12.87 -9.07 15.20
N THR A 53 13.29 -9.05 13.94
CA THR A 53 14.11 -7.97 13.39
C THR A 53 13.26 -6.83 12.85
N TRP A 54 13.87 -5.65 12.79
CA TRP A 54 13.27 -4.43 12.25
C TRP A 54 14.10 -3.90 11.09
N ARG A 55 13.41 -3.33 10.09
CA ARG A 55 14.01 -2.46 9.07
C ARG A 55 13.32 -1.12 9.11
N ARG A 56 14.08 -0.05 8.91
CA ARG A 56 13.61 1.33 9.04
C ARG A 56 14.03 2.12 7.81
N SER A 57 13.15 2.97 7.31
CA SER A 57 13.45 3.79 6.14
C SER A 57 12.69 5.11 6.18
N LEU A 58 13.29 6.15 5.60
CA LEU A 58 12.59 7.37 5.20
C LEU A 58 12.26 7.23 3.70
N GLU A 59 10.98 7.33 3.36
CA GLU A 59 10.52 7.18 1.98
C GLU A 59 9.78 8.43 1.52
N LYS A 60 10.01 8.82 0.26
CA LYS A 60 9.23 9.84 -0.46
C LYS A 60 8.50 9.17 -1.62
N LEU A 61 7.20 9.39 -1.72
CA LEU A 61 6.40 8.95 -2.86
C LEU A 61 5.90 10.16 -3.65
N GLN A 62 6.07 10.12 -4.96
CA GLN A 62 5.58 11.14 -5.88
C GLN A 62 4.81 10.49 -7.02
N PHE A 63 3.55 10.89 -7.17
CA PHE A 63 2.67 10.33 -8.19
C PHE A 63 2.76 11.13 -9.49
N THR A 64 2.64 10.43 -10.62
CA THR A 64 2.50 11.09 -11.92
C THR A 64 1.06 11.58 -12.06
N ASP A 65 0.88 12.84 -12.44
CA ASP A 65 -0.44 13.44 -12.62
C ASP A 65 -1.30 12.61 -13.60
N GLY A 66 -2.57 12.41 -13.25
CA GLY A 66 -3.52 11.65 -14.06
C GLY A 66 -3.35 10.12 -14.03
N SER A 67 -2.34 9.57 -13.35
CA SER A 67 -2.12 8.11 -13.24
C SER A 67 -2.72 7.47 -11.98
N GLY A 68 -3.49 8.24 -11.21
CA GLY A 68 -4.01 7.81 -9.91
C GLY A 68 -2.88 7.42 -8.96
N ILE A 69 -2.87 6.15 -8.54
CA ILE A 69 -1.82 5.56 -7.70
C ILE A 69 -1.01 4.47 -8.41
N SER A 70 -1.28 4.22 -9.70
CA SER A 70 -0.69 3.18 -10.53
C SER A 70 0.79 3.43 -10.85
N ILE A 71 1.20 4.68 -10.99
CA ILE A 71 2.57 5.06 -11.35
C ILE A 71 3.10 6.05 -10.33
N CYS A 72 4.25 5.74 -9.72
CA CYS A 72 4.90 6.68 -8.81
C CYS A 72 6.42 6.57 -8.84
N GLU A 73 7.07 7.67 -8.56
CA GLU A 73 8.48 7.74 -8.21
C GLU A 73 8.64 7.50 -6.71
N VAL A 74 9.55 6.61 -6.36
CA VAL A 74 9.88 6.27 -4.97
C VAL A 74 11.36 6.54 -4.74
N SER A 75 11.64 7.36 -3.74
CA SER A 75 12.99 7.55 -3.20
C SER A 75 12.98 7.03 -1.77
N ALA A 76 13.94 6.17 -1.42
CA ALA A 76 14.03 5.59 -0.10
C ALA A 76 15.46 5.65 0.42
N ILE A 77 15.61 5.90 1.72
CA ILE A 77 16.87 5.86 2.45
C ILE A 77 16.68 4.90 3.61
N GLU A 78 17.52 3.87 3.70
CA GLU A 78 17.56 2.98 4.85
C GLU A 78 18.15 3.71 6.05
N LEU A 79 17.54 3.53 7.21
CA LEU A 79 17.93 4.20 8.45
C LEU A 79 18.43 3.17 9.46
N SER A 80 19.52 3.51 10.13
CA SER A 80 19.87 2.90 11.40
C SER A 80 18.83 3.26 12.47
N GLU A 81 18.89 2.55 13.60
CA GLU A 81 18.03 2.84 14.76
C GLU A 81 18.24 4.26 15.30
N TYR A 82 19.49 4.73 15.33
CA TYR A 82 19.79 6.09 15.78
C TYR A 82 19.21 7.16 14.84
N GLU A 83 19.36 6.98 13.53
CA GLU A 83 18.79 7.92 12.55
C GLU A 83 17.26 7.93 12.61
N HIS A 84 16.62 6.77 12.75
CA HIS A 84 15.18 6.69 12.95
C HIS A 84 14.71 7.46 14.18
N ALA A 85 15.42 7.33 15.31
CA ALA A 85 15.08 8.04 16.54
C ALA A 85 15.12 9.57 16.40
N VAL A 86 15.97 10.10 15.50
CA VAL A 86 15.97 11.54 15.18
C VAL A 86 14.68 11.98 14.48
N PHE A 87 14.02 11.07 13.74
CA PHE A 87 12.78 11.35 13.04
C PHE A 87 11.51 11.07 13.86
N GLU A 88 11.60 10.32 14.98
CA GLU A 88 10.45 10.00 15.84
C GLU A 88 9.60 11.21 16.27
N PRO A 89 10.16 12.39 16.58
CA PRO A 89 9.35 13.57 16.92
C PRO A 89 8.44 14.08 15.78
N PHE A 90 8.70 13.67 14.53
CA PHE A 90 7.89 14.01 13.36
C PHE A 90 6.87 12.92 13.00
N GLU A 91 6.82 11.83 13.76
CA GLU A 91 5.74 10.86 13.63
C GLU A 91 4.40 11.56 13.94
N GLY A 92 3.46 11.44 13.01
CA GLY A 92 2.14 12.03 13.12
C GLY A 92 1.08 10.95 13.07
N THR A 93 0.49 10.80 11.89
CA THR A 93 -0.54 9.78 11.67
C THR A 93 0.06 8.52 11.08
N GLU A 94 -0.31 7.38 11.64
CA GLU A 94 0.27 6.08 11.32
C GLU A 94 -0.76 5.16 10.63
N ILE A 95 -0.31 4.46 9.58
CA ILE A 95 -0.99 3.27 9.07
C ILE A 95 -0.27 2.02 9.58
N ARG A 96 -1.05 1.11 10.16
CA ARG A 96 -0.59 -0.22 10.56
C ARG A 96 -1.24 -1.29 9.70
N LYS A 97 -0.45 -2.24 9.22
CA LYS A 97 -0.95 -3.37 8.42
C LYS A 97 -0.07 -4.60 8.51
N ASN A 98 -0.69 -5.76 8.38
CA ASN A 98 0.01 -7.01 8.12
C ASN A 98 0.05 -7.21 6.61
N ARG A 99 1.24 -7.47 6.06
CA ARG A 99 1.42 -7.79 4.64
C ARG A 99 1.79 -9.25 4.47
N TYR A 100 0.93 -9.97 3.78
CA TYR A 100 1.15 -11.33 3.34
C TYR A 100 1.66 -11.31 1.90
N GLU A 101 2.49 -12.28 1.55
CA GLU A 101 2.92 -12.50 0.16
C GLU A 101 2.14 -13.69 -0.42
N SER A 102 1.56 -13.50 -1.59
CA SER A 102 1.01 -14.59 -2.40
C SER A 102 1.63 -14.56 -3.80
N ARG A 103 1.30 -15.55 -4.63
CA ARG A 103 1.72 -15.59 -6.03
C ARG A 103 0.52 -15.71 -6.96
N HIS A 104 0.52 -14.91 -8.01
CA HIS A 104 -0.45 -15.01 -9.10
C HIS A 104 0.28 -14.87 -10.44
N GLU A 105 0.10 -15.83 -11.34
CA GLU A 105 0.79 -15.88 -12.64
C GLU A 105 2.32 -15.68 -12.53
N GLY A 106 2.95 -16.29 -11.52
CA GLY A 106 4.38 -16.18 -11.27
C GLY A 106 4.85 -14.88 -10.61
N ARG A 107 3.97 -13.88 -10.44
CA ARG A 107 4.28 -12.59 -9.80
C ARG A 107 3.95 -12.61 -8.32
N ALA A 108 4.75 -11.89 -7.54
CA ALA A 108 4.46 -11.66 -6.12
C ALA A 108 3.29 -10.67 -6.00
N VAL A 109 2.35 -10.99 -5.12
CA VAL A 109 1.22 -10.13 -4.76
C VAL A 109 1.35 -9.81 -3.28
N ALA A 110 1.44 -8.52 -2.95
CA ALA A 110 1.40 -8.05 -1.59
C ALA A 110 -0.06 -7.87 -1.16
N LEU A 111 -0.49 -8.61 -0.15
CA LEU A 111 -1.85 -8.56 0.41
C LEU A 111 -1.80 -7.88 1.77
N ASP A 112 -2.25 -6.63 1.83
CA ASP A 112 -2.28 -5.79 3.02
C ASP A 112 -3.62 -5.98 3.76
N ILE A 113 -3.56 -6.40 5.03
CA ILE A 113 -4.67 -6.38 5.98
C ILE A 113 -4.44 -5.23 6.95
N TYR A 114 -5.31 -4.22 6.91
CA TYR A 114 -5.16 -3.02 7.72
C TYR A 114 -5.64 -3.26 9.16
N LEU A 115 -5.00 -2.55 10.08
CA LEU A 115 -5.27 -2.61 11.51
C LEU A 115 -5.78 -1.27 12.03
N GLY A 116 -6.25 -1.24 13.28
CA GLY A 116 -6.70 -0.01 13.94
C GLY A 116 -7.95 0.58 13.27
N LYS A 117 -7.93 1.89 12.97
CA LYS A 117 -9.09 2.62 12.41
C LYS A 117 -9.54 2.10 11.04
N LEU A 118 -8.61 1.48 10.30
CA LEU A 118 -8.85 0.92 8.97
C LEU A 118 -9.08 -0.61 9.03
N TRP A 119 -9.29 -1.18 10.22
CA TRP A 119 -9.61 -2.61 10.35
C TRP A 119 -10.82 -2.97 9.47
N GLY A 120 -10.62 -3.95 8.58
CA GLY A 120 -11.62 -4.38 7.59
C GLY A 120 -11.24 -3.98 6.16
N LEU A 121 -10.34 -3.00 6.00
CA LEU A 121 -9.75 -2.70 4.70
C LEU A 121 -8.69 -3.75 4.35
N ASN A 122 -8.82 -4.30 3.16
CA ASN A 122 -7.94 -5.31 2.59
C ASN A 122 -7.53 -4.85 1.19
N ARG A 123 -6.22 -4.77 0.93
CA ARG A 123 -5.69 -4.22 -0.33
C ARG A 123 -4.58 -5.07 -0.91
N GLY A 124 -4.77 -5.50 -2.15
CA GLY A 124 -3.75 -6.17 -2.95
C GLY A 124 -2.93 -5.17 -3.74
N ARG A 125 -1.63 -5.44 -3.88
CA ARG A 125 -0.71 -4.70 -4.75
C ARG A 125 0.16 -5.68 -5.54
N ILE A 126 0.32 -5.38 -6.81
CA ILE A 126 1.24 -6.09 -7.72
C ILE A 126 2.12 -5.05 -8.39
N ASP A 127 3.43 -5.29 -8.39
CA ASP A 127 4.42 -4.42 -9.02
C ASP A 127 4.87 -4.98 -10.37
N PHE A 128 5.15 -4.09 -11.32
CA PHE A 128 5.51 -4.40 -12.70
C PHE A 128 6.80 -3.70 -13.11
N ALA A 129 7.53 -4.32 -14.02
CA ALA A 129 8.75 -3.74 -14.58
C ALA A 129 8.46 -2.61 -15.58
N SER A 130 7.27 -2.60 -16.18
CA SER A 130 6.86 -1.59 -17.16
C SER A 130 5.37 -1.30 -17.10
N GLU A 131 5.00 -0.12 -17.59
CA GLU A 131 3.60 0.28 -17.75
C GLU A 131 2.83 -0.64 -18.71
N MET A 132 3.50 -1.11 -19.77
CA MET A 132 2.88 -2.02 -20.75
C MET A 132 2.47 -3.34 -20.09
N GLU A 133 3.34 -3.95 -19.28
CA GLU A 133 3.00 -5.15 -18.51
C GLU A 133 1.85 -4.89 -17.54
N MET A 134 1.90 -3.77 -16.81
CA MET A 134 0.88 -3.36 -15.85
C MET A 134 -0.51 -3.24 -16.50
N ARG A 135 -0.59 -2.62 -17.69
CA ARG A 135 -1.84 -2.42 -18.43
C ARG A 135 -2.40 -3.69 -19.05
N ALA A 136 -1.54 -4.63 -19.46
CA ALA A 136 -1.95 -5.90 -20.04
C ALA A 136 -2.35 -6.95 -18.99
N PHE A 137 -2.03 -6.71 -17.71
CA PHE A 137 -2.22 -7.69 -16.66
C PHE A 137 -3.68 -7.82 -16.20
N ARG A 138 -4.16 -9.07 -16.15
CA ARG A 138 -5.46 -9.41 -15.57
C ARG A 138 -5.31 -9.59 -14.07
N LEU A 139 -6.15 -8.91 -13.29
CA LEU A 139 -6.15 -9.06 -11.84
C LEU A 139 -6.58 -10.48 -11.42
N PRO A 140 -6.11 -10.97 -10.25
CA PRO A 140 -6.54 -12.26 -9.71
C PRO A 140 -8.05 -12.33 -9.52
N ASP A 141 -8.65 -13.52 -9.60
CA ASP A 141 -10.10 -13.69 -9.47
C ASP A 141 -10.67 -13.27 -8.10
N TYR A 142 -9.83 -13.22 -7.06
CA TYR A 142 -10.20 -12.72 -5.74
C TYR A 142 -10.16 -11.18 -5.63
N ALA A 143 -9.74 -10.47 -6.68
CA ALA A 143 -9.79 -9.02 -6.72
C ALA A 143 -11.25 -8.56 -6.96
N ALA A 144 -11.82 -7.89 -5.96
CA ALA A 144 -13.20 -7.41 -6.03
C ALA A 144 -13.31 -6.09 -6.81
N ILE A 145 -12.43 -5.13 -6.53
CA ILE A 145 -12.48 -3.79 -7.13
C ILE A 145 -11.07 -3.32 -7.46
N ASP A 146 -10.83 -2.98 -8.72
CA ASP A 146 -9.63 -2.28 -9.15
C ASP A 146 -9.71 -0.81 -8.75
N VAL A 147 -8.73 -0.36 -7.96
CA VAL A 147 -8.61 1.02 -7.45
C VAL A 147 -7.29 1.66 -7.85
N SER A 148 -6.61 1.12 -8.87
CA SER A 148 -5.29 1.57 -9.30
C SER A 148 -5.27 3.06 -9.68
N ASP A 149 -6.34 3.55 -10.32
CA ASP A 149 -6.41 4.93 -10.81
C ASP A 149 -7.09 5.91 -9.83
N ASP A 150 -7.42 5.47 -8.60
CA ASP A 150 -8.09 6.30 -7.61
C ASP A 150 -7.13 6.75 -6.49
N GLN A 151 -6.85 8.06 -6.45
CA GLN A 151 -5.97 8.66 -5.43
C GLN A 151 -6.52 8.55 -4.00
N PHE A 152 -7.83 8.36 -3.81
CA PHE A 152 -8.39 8.15 -2.48
C PHE A 152 -7.71 6.97 -1.76
N PHE A 153 -7.36 5.92 -2.50
CA PHE A 153 -6.76 4.70 -1.94
C PHE A 153 -5.24 4.79 -1.73
N TYR A 154 -4.63 5.97 -1.90
CA TYR A 154 -3.28 6.20 -1.44
C TYR A 154 -3.23 6.20 0.10
N ASP A 155 -2.30 5.45 0.69
CA ASP A 155 -2.14 5.36 2.14
C ASP A 155 -2.01 6.74 2.82
N GLY A 156 -1.31 7.70 2.21
CA GLY A 156 -1.22 9.06 2.78
C GLY A 156 -2.55 9.81 2.83
N ASN A 157 -3.51 9.46 1.96
CA ASN A 157 -4.87 10.00 1.99
C ASN A 157 -5.79 9.20 2.94
N LEU A 158 -5.48 7.92 3.17
CA LEU A 158 -6.23 7.05 4.09
C LEU A 158 -5.84 7.24 5.57
N VAL A 159 -4.65 7.77 5.84
CA VAL A 159 -4.04 7.74 7.18
C VAL A 159 -4.91 8.37 8.27
N ASN A 160 -5.69 9.39 7.93
CA ASN A 160 -6.59 10.08 8.87
C ASN A 160 -8.04 9.57 8.84
N LEU A 161 -8.34 8.59 8.00
CA LEU A 161 -9.68 8.05 7.78
C LEU A 161 -9.97 6.82 8.66
N THR A 162 -11.23 6.45 8.65
CA THR A 162 -11.74 5.20 9.24
C THR A 162 -12.20 4.24 8.15
N PHE A 163 -12.41 2.98 8.50
CA PHE A 163 -12.95 2.00 7.57
C PHE A 163 -14.34 2.39 7.04
N ALA A 164 -15.16 3.06 7.86
CA ALA A 164 -16.48 3.55 7.44
C ALA A 164 -16.38 4.58 6.30
N ASP A 165 -15.38 5.46 6.34
CA ASP A 165 -15.15 6.44 5.26
C ASP A 165 -14.78 5.73 3.95
N VAL A 166 -13.98 4.66 4.04
CA VAL A 166 -13.62 3.84 2.88
C VAL A 166 -14.83 3.10 2.32
N GLN A 167 -15.69 2.56 3.19
CA GLN A 167 -16.94 1.91 2.76
C GLN A 167 -17.86 2.88 2.03
N ALA A 168 -17.99 4.11 2.53
CA ALA A 168 -18.77 5.16 1.87
C ALA A 168 -18.23 5.45 0.46
N ARG A 169 -16.90 5.64 0.33
CA ARG A 169 -16.26 5.84 -0.98
C ARG A 169 -16.51 4.69 -1.94
N VAL A 170 -16.38 3.45 -1.49
CA VAL A 170 -16.63 2.26 -2.32
C VAL A 170 -18.09 2.19 -2.77
N ALA A 171 -19.05 2.50 -1.89
CA ALA A 171 -20.46 2.53 -2.23
C ALA A 171 -20.77 3.55 -3.33
N GLU A 172 -20.18 4.76 -3.25
CA GLU A 172 -20.29 5.78 -4.30
C GLU A 172 -19.73 5.28 -5.64
N MET A 173 -18.58 4.61 -5.63
CA MET A 173 -17.96 4.06 -6.84
C MET A 173 -18.83 3.00 -7.52
N LEU A 174 -19.46 2.11 -6.74
CA LEU A 174 -20.35 1.08 -7.26
C LEU A 174 -21.61 1.69 -7.87
N GLN A 175 -22.24 2.65 -7.18
CA GLN A 175 -23.40 3.36 -7.72
C GLN A 175 -23.08 4.15 -8.99
N ALA A 176 -21.89 4.74 -9.10
CA ALA A 176 -21.45 5.45 -10.30
C ALA A 176 -21.26 4.48 -11.48
N LYS A 177 -20.74 3.27 -11.25
CA LYS A 177 -20.61 2.23 -12.28
C LYS A 177 -21.97 1.73 -12.76
N GLU A 178 -22.92 1.50 -11.85
CA GLU A 178 -24.28 1.08 -12.21
C GLU A 178 -25.01 2.10 -13.08
N LYS A 179 -24.76 3.40 -12.88
CA LYS A 179 -25.36 4.47 -13.70
C LYS A 179 -24.70 4.65 -15.08
N ALA A 180 -23.48 4.14 -15.25
CA ALA A 180 -22.71 4.29 -16.49
C ALA A 180 -22.81 3.08 -17.44
N GLY A 181 -23.31 1.95 -16.95
CA GLY A 181 -23.60 0.74 -17.74
C GLY A 181 -25.05 0.69 -18.20
#